data_AF-A0A842HNV7-F1
#
_entry.id   AF-A0A842HNV7-F1
#
_cell.length_a   1.000
_cell.length_b   1.000
_cell.length_c   1.000
_cell.angle_alpha   90.00
_cell.angle_beta   90.00
_cell.angle_gamma   90.00
#
_symmetry.space_group_name_H-M   'P 1'
#
loop_
_entity.id
_entity.type
_entity.pdbx_description
1 polymer ?
#
loop_
_entity_poly.entity_id
_entity_poly.type
_entity_poly.pdbx_seq_one_letter_code
_entity_poly.pdbx_strand_id
1 'polypeptide(L)'
;MAQQTVLKDEQINQIRRSMQPWQLMNEFARAIEQAVLQSPEVQALRKDAERLDFMISEECQIQSLSAPNGVRHRLGWPDYGETQSEWFTNPRVAIDAAMEKQK
;
A
#
# COMPACT_ATOMS: atom_id res chain seq x y z
N MET A 1 22.40 16.97 -0.21
CA MET A 1 23.08 15.94 0.60
C MET A 1 22.77 16.25 2.07
N ALA A 2 22.01 15.39 2.76
CA ALA A 2 21.70 15.60 4.18
C ALA A 2 22.82 14.98 5.03
N GLN A 3 23.50 15.78 5.85
CA GLN A 3 24.48 15.28 6.82
C GLN A 3 23.73 14.59 7.95
N GLN A 4 23.92 13.28 8.13
CA GLN A 4 23.50 12.60 9.34
C GLN A 4 24.42 13.05 10.49
N THR A 5 23.84 13.76 11.45
CA THR A 5 24.54 14.10 12.69
C THR A 5 24.48 12.90 13.63
N VAL A 6 25.62 12.22 13.82
CA VAL A 6 25.75 11.16 14.83
C VAL A 6 25.90 11.82 16.19
N LEU A 7 24.95 11.56 17.11
CA LEU A 7 24.99 12.10 18.47
C LEU A 7 26.09 11.41 19.29
N LYS A 8 26.79 12.18 20.14
CA LYS A 8 27.78 11.65 21.09
C LYS A 8 27.08 11.02 22.31
N ASP A 9 27.71 10.03 22.93
CA ASP A 9 27.14 9.27 24.07
C ASP A 9 26.70 10.15 25.25
N GLU A 10 27.39 11.27 25.50
CA GLU A 10 27.00 12.23 26.54
C GLU A 10 25.70 12.96 26.21
N GLN A 11 25.46 13.27 24.94
CA GLN A 11 24.21 13.89 24.48
C GLN A 11 23.05 12.90 24.58
N ILE A 12 23.30 11.64 24.21
CA ILE A 12 22.33 10.53 24.37
C ILE A 12 21.96 10.37 25.85
N ASN A 13 22.96 10.40 26.74
CA ASN A 13 22.74 10.29 28.19
C ASN A 13 22.03 11.51 28.80
N GLN A 14 22.26 12.73 28.30
CA GLN A 14 21.52 13.92 28.72
C GLN A 14 20.05 13.86 28.30
N ILE A 15 19.76 13.48 27.05
CA ILE A 15 18.39 13.29 26.55
C ILE A 15 17.65 12.23 27.37
N ARG A 16 18.32 11.11 27.67
CA ARG A 16 17.75 10.04 28.50
C ARG A 16 17.42 10.49 29.93
N ARG A 17 18.18 11.44 30.49
CA ARG A 17 17.96 11.97 31.84
C ARG A 17 16.92 13.09 31.89
N SER A 18 16.70 13.82 30.80
CA SER A 18 15.77 14.95 30.75
C SER A 18 14.34 14.55 30.40
N MET A 19 14.14 13.38 29.77
CA MET A 19 12.81 12.86 29.45
C MET A 19 12.29 11.94 30.55
N GLN A 20 11.04 12.14 30.96
CA GLN A 20 10.36 11.20 31.84
C GLN A 20 10.18 9.84 31.12
N PRO A 21 10.28 8.69 31.82
CA PRO A 21 10.21 7.37 31.19
C PRO A 21 8.97 7.15 30.29
N TRP A 22 7.82 7.73 30.66
CA TRP A 22 6.59 7.65 29.84
C TRP A 22 6.65 8.51 28.57
N GLN A 23 7.40 9.62 28.57
CA GLN A 23 7.59 10.45 27.38
C GLN A 23 8.45 9.73 26.35
N LEU A 24 9.54 9.08 26.81
CA LEU A 24 10.35 8.19 25.97
C LEU A 24 9.51 7.06 25.37
N MET A 25 8.70 6.38 26.18
CA MET A 25 7.82 5.31 25.69
C MET A 25 6.85 5.78 24.59
N ASN A 26 6.26 6.96 24.74
CA ASN A 26 5.35 7.51 23.74
C ASN A 26 6.06 7.88 22.44
N GLU A 27 7.27 8.44 22.51
CA GLU A 27 8.06 8.73 21.31
C GLU A 27 8.50 7.46 20.59
N PHE A 28 8.93 6.44 21.34
CA PHE A 28 9.22 5.12 20.76
C PHE A 28 7.99 4.49 20.10
N ALA A 29 6.83 4.53 20.77
CA ALA A 29 5.59 4.01 20.21
C ALA A 29 5.22 4.71 18.90
N ARG A 30 5.32 6.05 18.85
CA ARG A 30 5.09 6.82 17.61
C ARG A 30 6.08 6.48 16.50
N ALA A 31 7.36 6.31 16.83
CA ALA A 31 8.37 5.93 15.83
C ALA A 31 8.10 4.54 15.24
N ILE A 32 7.69 3.58 16.08
CA ILE A 32 7.28 2.24 15.63
C ILE A 32 6.03 2.33 14.75
N GLU A 33 5.01 3.08 15.18
CA GLU A 33 3.79 3.29 14.39
C GLU A 33 4.11 3.89 13.01
N GLN A 34 4.93 4.94 12.96
CA GLN A 34 5.34 5.55 11.69
C GLN A 34 6.13 4.57 10.81
N ALA A 35 7.05 3.80 11.39
CA ALA A 35 7.81 2.80 10.65
C ALA A 35 6.90 1.70 10.07
N VAL A 36 5.92 1.23 10.86
CA VAL A 36 4.93 0.25 10.40
C VAL A 36 4.05 0.84 9.30
N LEU A 37 3.56 2.06 9.46
CA LEU A 37 2.76 2.74 8.45
C LEU A 37 3.51 2.97 7.14
N GLN A 38 4.83 3.12 7.20
CA GLN A 38 5.70 3.26 6.04
C GLN A 38 6.22 1.92 5.49
N SER A 39 5.90 0.79 6.14
CA SER A 39 6.39 -0.51 5.68
C SER A 39 5.79 -0.85 4.31
N PRO A 40 6.57 -1.45 3.40
CA PRO A 40 6.08 -1.86 2.08
C PRO A 40 4.84 -2.75 2.14
N GLU A 41 4.75 -3.62 3.15
CA GLU A 41 3.63 -4.53 3.37
C GLU A 41 2.35 -3.77 3.72
N VAL A 42 2.42 -2.81 4.65
CA VAL A 42 1.25 -1.99 5.03
C VAL A 42 0.80 -1.12 3.86
N GLN A 43 1.73 -0.57 3.09
CA GLN A 43 1.41 0.19 1.89
C GLN A 43 0.76 -0.68 0.81
N ALA A 44 1.24 -1.91 0.61
CA ALA A 44 0.63 -2.86 -0.33
C ALA A 44 -0.81 -3.23 0.10
N LEU A 45 -1.04 -3.46 1.40
CA LEU A 45 -2.37 -3.75 1.94
C LEU A 45 -3.33 -2.57 1.80
N ARG A 46 -2.85 -1.34 2.04
CA ARG A 46 -3.64 -0.12 1.80
C ARG A 46 -4.09 -0.03 0.35
N LYS A 47 -3.18 -0.25 -0.59
CA LYS A 47 -3.52 -0.26 -2.02
C LYS A 47 -4.47 -1.39 -2.39
N ASP A 48 -4.33 -2.57 -1.79
CA ASP A 48 -5.27 -3.67 -2.00
C ASP A 48 -6.67 -3.37 -1.45
N ALA A 49 -6.78 -2.63 -0.34
CA ALA A 49 -8.06 -2.15 0.17
C ALA A 49 -8.72 -1.15 -0.81
N GLU A 50 -7.96 -0.18 -1.33
CA GLU A 50 -8.46 0.76 -2.35
C GLU A 50 -8.97 0.04 -3.61
N ARG A 51 -8.28 -1.00 -4.05
CA ARG A 51 -8.71 -1.85 -5.18
C ARG A 51 -10.02 -2.58 -4.88
N LEU A 52 -10.17 -3.11 -3.67
CA LEU A 52 -11.39 -3.80 -3.26
C LEU A 52 -12.57 -2.82 -3.20
N ASP A 53 -12.38 -1.65 -2.61
CA ASP A 53 -13.41 -0.60 -2.54
C ASP A 53 -13.87 -0.18 -3.93
N PHE A 54 -12.92 -0.01 -4.87
CA PHE A 54 -13.22 0.24 -6.28
C PHE A 54 -14.04 -0.89 -6.91
N MET A 55 -13.64 -2.14 -6.71
CA MET A 55 -14.37 -3.27 -7.30
C MET A 55 -15.80 -3.37 -6.76
N ILE A 56 -16.00 -3.05 -5.49
CA ILE A 56 -17.33 -3.00 -4.86
C ILE A 56 -18.14 -1.84 -5.44
N SER A 57 -17.58 -0.63 -5.53
CA SER A 57 -18.32 0.55 -6.01
C SER A 57 -18.73 0.45 -7.47
N GLU A 58 -17.87 -0.16 -8.29
CA GLU A 58 -18.09 -0.33 -9.72
C GLU A 58 -18.83 -1.63 -10.05
N GLU A 59 -19.11 -2.48 -9.06
CA GLU A 59 -19.75 -3.79 -9.21
C GLU A 59 -19.08 -4.65 -10.31
N CYS A 60 -17.75 -4.54 -10.38
CA CYS A 60 -16.95 -5.22 -11.40
C CYS A 60 -16.27 -6.47 -10.84
N GLN A 61 -15.92 -7.39 -11.75
CA GLN A 61 -15.29 -8.66 -11.39
C GLN A 61 -14.08 -8.98 -12.25
N ILE A 62 -13.15 -9.74 -11.68
CA ILE A 62 -11.98 -10.25 -12.42
C ILE A 62 -12.41 -11.42 -13.30
N GLN A 63 -12.21 -11.27 -14.60
CA GLN A 63 -12.28 -12.35 -15.56
C GLN A 63 -10.88 -12.91 -15.81
N SER A 64 -10.76 -14.24 -15.83
CA SER A 64 -9.49 -14.92 -16.05
C SER A 64 -9.55 -15.80 -17.29
N LEU A 65 -8.50 -15.79 -18.11
CA LEU A 65 -8.33 -16.62 -19.29
C LEU A 65 -7.03 -17.43 -19.15
N SER A 66 -7.15 -18.76 -19.11
CA SER A 66 -6.00 -19.65 -19.18
C SER A 66 -5.55 -19.83 -20.63
N ALA A 67 -4.31 -19.45 -20.92
CA ALA A 67 -3.66 -19.62 -22.22
C ALA A 67 -2.36 -20.45 -22.08
N PRO A 68 -1.80 -20.98 -23.17
CA PRO A 68 -0.54 -21.77 -23.12
C PRO A 68 0.65 -21.02 -22.51
N ASN A 69 0.62 -19.67 -22.53
CA ASN A 69 1.65 -18.80 -21.97
C ASN A 69 1.30 -18.27 -20.57
N GLY A 70 0.29 -18.85 -19.89
CA GLY A 70 -0.11 -18.50 -18.54
C GLY A 70 -1.54 -17.95 -18.44
N VAL A 71 -1.91 -17.52 -17.24
CA VAL A 71 -3.23 -16.94 -16.97
C VAL A 71 -3.18 -15.43 -17.23
N ARG A 72 -4.21 -14.92 -17.89
CA ARG A 72 -4.44 -13.50 -18.12
C ARG A 72 -5.70 -13.05 -17.40
N HIS A 73 -5.71 -11.80 -16.97
CA HIS A 73 -6.78 -11.19 -16.18
C HIS A 73 -7.24 -9.87 -16.79
N ARG A 74 -8.53 -9.56 -16.66
CA ARG A 74 -9.12 -8.26 -16.98
C ARG A 74 -10.33 -8.02 -16.09
N LEU A 75 -10.83 -6.80 -16.03
CA LEU A 75 -12.13 -6.53 -15.41
C LEU A 75 -13.29 -6.68 -16.39
N GLY A 76 -14.42 -7.12 -15.88
CA GLY A 76 -15.71 -7.07 -16.55
C GLY A 76 -16.78 -6.48 -15.63
N TRP A 77 -17.72 -5.76 -16.23
CA TRP A 77 -18.90 -5.19 -15.59
C TRP A 77 -20.14 -5.93 -16.12
N PRO A 78 -20.59 -6.99 -15.41
CA PRO A 78 -21.64 -7.88 -15.90
C PRO A 78 -22.95 -7.16 -16.21
N ASP A 79 -23.31 -6.21 -15.36
CA ASP A 79 -24.58 -5.49 -15.45
C ASP A 79 -24.64 -4.55 -16.67
N TYR A 80 -23.48 -4.07 -17.14
CA TYR A 80 -23.35 -3.28 -18.36
C TYR A 80 -22.98 -4.13 -19.59
N GLY A 81 -22.64 -5.41 -19.40
CA GLY A 81 -22.11 -6.26 -20.47
C GLY A 81 -20.74 -5.79 -20.99
N GLU A 82 -20.02 -4.99 -20.22
CA GLU A 82 -18.76 -4.36 -20.63
C GLU A 82 -17.54 -5.11 -20.07
N THR A 83 -16.42 -5.02 -20.78
CA THR A 83 -15.14 -5.56 -20.31
C THR A 83 -13.99 -4.65 -20.69
N GLN A 84 -12.93 -4.67 -19.90
CA GLN A 84 -11.67 -4.07 -20.31
C GLN A 84 -11.18 -4.71 -21.62
N SER A 85 -10.68 -3.87 -22.51
CA SER A 85 -10.11 -4.29 -23.79
C SER A 85 -8.80 -5.07 -23.64
N GLU A 86 -8.01 -4.72 -22.64
CA GLU A 86 -6.66 -5.27 -22.42
C GLU A 86 -6.67 -6.44 -21.44
N TRP A 87 -5.70 -7.34 -21.63
CA TRP A 87 -5.47 -8.51 -20.78
C TRP A 87 -4.11 -8.40 -20.07
N PHE A 88 -4.14 -8.45 -18.75
CA PHE A 88 -2.98 -8.26 -17.88
C PHE A 88 -2.50 -9.60 -17.31
N THR A 89 -1.22 -9.67 -16.92
CA THR A 89 -0.64 -10.87 -16.27
C THR A 89 -0.94 -10.94 -14.78
N ASN A 90 -1.42 -9.86 -14.17
CA ASN A 90 -1.70 -9.75 -12.75
C ASN A 90 -3.04 -9.03 -12.54
N PRO A 91 -3.96 -9.57 -11.73
CA PRO A 91 -5.25 -8.93 -11.47
C PRO A 91 -5.11 -7.53 -10.87
N ARG A 92 -4.11 -7.28 -10.02
CA ARG A 92 -3.86 -5.96 -9.43
C ARG A 92 -3.58 -4.90 -10.50
N VAL A 93 -2.89 -5.27 -11.57
CA VAL A 93 -2.57 -4.35 -12.68
C VAL A 93 -3.82 -4.05 -13.50
N ALA A 94 -4.70 -5.05 -13.70
CA ALA A 94 -5.98 -4.83 -14.36
C ALA A 94 -6.86 -3.83 -13.59
N ILE A 95 -6.89 -3.94 -12.26
CA ILE A 95 -7.65 -3.02 -11.40
C ILE A 95 -7.02 -1.63 -11.43
N ASP A 96 -5.70 -1.53 -11.24
CA ASP A 96 -4.98 -0.24 -11.28
C ASP A 96 -5.26 0.51 -12.61
N ALA A 97 -5.24 -0.20 -13.74
CA ALA A 97 -5.53 0.37 -15.06
C ALA A 97 -6.99 0.83 -15.22
N ALA A 98 -7.94 0.21 -14.51
CA ALA A 98 -9.33 0.68 -14.48
C ALA A 98 -9.47 1.96 -13.66
N MET A 99 -8.88 1.98 -12.47
CA MET A 99 -8.90 3.12 -11.55
C MET A 99 -8.26 4.37 -12.17
N GLU A 100 -7.22 4.22 -12.98
CA GLU A 100 -6.57 5.34 -13.67
C GLU A 100 -7.44 5.99 -14.75
N LYS A 101 -8.32 5.24 -15.41
CA LYS A 101 -9.20 5.76 -16.47
C LYS A 101 -10.37 6.58 -15.95
N GLN A 102 -10.65 6.54 -14.64
CA GLN A 102 -11.74 7.27 -14.00
C GLN A 102 -11.31 8.60 -13.38
N LYS A 103 -10.01 8.92 -13.39
CA LYS A 103 -9.46 10.20 -12.93
C LYS A 103 -9.46 11.24 -14.05
#